data_AF-A0A955SWQ1-F1
#
_entry.id   AF-A0A955SWQ1-F1
#
_cell.length_a   1.000
_cell.length_b   1.000
_cell.length_c   1.000
_cell.angle_alpha   90.00
_cell.angle_beta   90.00
_cell.angle_gamma   90.00
#
_symmetry.space_group_name_H-M   'P 1'
#
loop_
_entity.id
_entity.type
_entity.pdbx_description
1 polymer ?
#
loop_
_entity_poly.entity_id
_entity_poly.type
_entity_poly.pdbx_seq_one_letter_code
_entity_poly.pdbx_strand_id
1 'polypeptide(L)'
;WWVGYLSLTKFGGLRLGPLHRSESWGGVLGVLVVVLIYLVRRKNRAALMMSLYGILAGGFGFVMAVFIRHPIMVDWGPFADWPAMPDWRIAEVSFGFFMGLGLSLGALRLITGEVAPPEEDVPRAPLDVYAGFVILVALVWINFRRHVARLIPPIQPGESGLVLGLPLWGWYGIVGMLMTAPVLYCLYLYLRGNRMLVPRSAFGKGALSTLLLLWVTQLGYGLQLESNSRSIMGLLILLVPASISTLLIVRASQGMAHPKPVTSELANAHDICWRVGIRHGMIWVITPVFLLAITGMTMAMQETPFSASRKRFGPEAYWKQTARMMGTWKAVALSNDFSIPKDFNGELPVAALEFSPYRDVTLKNADGEILSDDHRWFLKNQYTWLGWHSKSDDPSIKAEVPLHFEEGRIFITWPPDSGDQGYLVLEKPGDE
;
A
#
# COMPACT_ATOMS: atom_id res chain seq x y z
N TRP A 1 -11.45 -15.16 6.25
CA TRP A 1 -10.10 -14.56 6.36
C TRP A 1 -9.06 -15.57 6.82
N TRP A 2 -9.05 -16.00 8.10
CA TRP A 2 -8.02 -16.89 8.65
C TRP A 2 -7.76 -18.16 7.83
N VAL A 3 -8.80 -18.83 7.36
CA VAL A 3 -8.65 -20.03 6.51
C VAL A 3 -7.83 -19.74 5.25
N GLY A 4 -8.13 -18.65 4.54
CA GLY A 4 -7.39 -18.27 3.32
C GLY A 4 -5.94 -17.86 3.63
N TYR A 5 -5.72 -17.13 4.72
CA TYR A 5 -4.38 -16.79 5.18
C TYR A 5 -3.57 -18.04 5.52
N LEU A 6 -4.07 -18.90 6.40
CA LEU A 6 -3.35 -20.09 6.84
C LEU A 6 -3.08 -21.08 5.71
N SER A 7 -4.09 -21.36 4.87
CA SER A 7 -3.96 -22.33 3.78
C SER A 7 -2.97 -21.87 2.70
N LEU A 8 -3.05 -20.61 2.25
CA LEU A 8 -2.22 -20.13 1.14
C LEU A 8 -0.82 -19.74 1.59
N THR A 9 -0.70 -19.03 2.71
CA THR A 9 0.57 -18.37 3.08
C THR A 9 1.35 -19.20 4.10
N LYS A 10 0.71 -19.65 5.19
CA LYS A 10 1.38 -20.36 6.28
C LYS A 10 1.70 -21.81 5.93
N PHE A 11 0.71 -22.55 5.43
CA PHE A 11 0.87 -23.97 5.07
C PHE A 11 1.19 -24.17 3.59
N GLY A 12 0.60 -23.36 2.71
CA GLY A 12 0.84 -23.43 1.25
C GLY A 12 2.16 -22.79 0.80
N GLY A 13 2.85 -22.06 1.67
CA GLY A 13 4.16 -21.46 1.37
C GLY A 13 4.14 -20.35 0.31
N LEU A 14 2.96 -19.89 -0.12
CA LEU A 14 2.83 -18.81 -1.09
C LEU A 14 3.05 -17.47 -0.39
N ARG A 15 4.30 -16.98 -0.45
CA ARG A 15 4.68 -15.65 0.04
C ARG A 15 4.79 -14.70 -1.14
N LEU A 16 3.88 -13.73 -1.19
CA LEU A 16 3.86 -12.69 -2.24
C LEU A 16 4.32 -11.33 -1.69
N GLY A 17 4.21 -11.14 -0.38
CA GLY A 17 4.66 -9.95 0.33
C GLY A 17 6.11 -10.05 0.81
N PRO A 18 6.75 -8.91 1.08
CA PRO A 18 7.99 -8.89 1.84
C PRO A 18 7.78 -9.38 3.26
N LEU A 19 8.79 -10.01 3.87
CA LEU A 19 8.74 -10.54 5.25
C LEU A 19 8.26 -9.51 6.30
N HIS A 20 8.59 -8.25 6.12
CA HIS A 20 8.19 -7.15 7.01
C HIS A 20 6.78 -6.61 6.72
N ARG A 21 6.08 -7.12 5.69
CA ARG A 21 4.70 -6.77 5.38
C ARG A 21 3.82 -7.97 5.66
N SER A 22 2.60 -7.72 6.12
CA SER A 22 1.64 -8.80 6.34
C SER A 22 1.28 -9.49 5.01
N GLU A 23 1.24 -10.82 5.02
CA GLU A 23 0.74 -11.66 3.91
C GLU A 23 -0.81 -11.67 3.86
N SER A 24 -1.42 -10.51 4.07
CA SER A 24 -2.87 -10.35 4.22
C SER A 24 -3.65 -10.70 2.95
N TRP A 25 -3.01 -10.73 1.78
CA TRP A 25 -3.64 -11.04 0.49
C TRP A 25 -4.34 -12.40 0.50
N GLY A 26 -3.76 -13.43 1.15
CA GLY A 26 -4.37 -14.75 1.24
C GLY A 26 -5.66 -14.73 2.06
N GLY A 27 -5.68 -13.89 3.12
CA GLY A 27 -6.87 -13.64 3.91
C GLY A 27 -7.98 -12.93 3.12
N VAL A 28 -7.63 -11.90 2.35
CA VAL A 28 -8.54 -11.17 1.44
C VAL A 28 -9.12 -12.12 0.40
N LEU A 29 -8.29 -12.92 -0.26
CA LEU A 29 -8.73 -13.87 -1.27
C LEU A 29 -9.70 -14.90 -0.68
N GLY A 30 -9.43 -15.40 0.53
CA GLY A 30 -10.35 -16.29 1.23
C GLY A 30 -11.71 -15.64 1.53
N VAL A 31 -11.75 -14.34 1.88
CA VAL A 31 -13.02 -13.61 2.03
C VAL A 31 -13.73 -13.46 0.69
N LEU A 32 -13.01 -13.10 -0.38
CA LEU A 32 -13.58 -12.97 -1.72
C LEU A 32 -14.24 -14.29 -2.17
N VAL A 33 -13.56 -15.42 -2.02
CA VAL A 33 -14.11 -16.74 -2.39
C VAL A 33 -15.40 -17.04 -1.63
N VAL A 34 -15.42 -16.81 -0.31
CA VAL A 34 -16.62 -17.01 0.51
C VAL A 34 -17.76 -16.08 0.07
N VAL A 35 -17.46 -14.82 -0.23
CA VAL A 35 -18.45 -13.86 -0.76
C VAL A 35 -19.00 -14.35 -2.10
N LEU A 36 -18.17 -14.80 -3.04
CA LEU A 36 -18.64 -15.33 -4.33
C LEU A 36 -19.55 -16.55 -4.14
N ILE A 37 -19.14 -17.51 -3.30
CA ILE A 37 -19.96 -18.69 -2.99
C ILE A 37 -21.30 -18.28 -2.36
N TYR A 38 -21.27 -17.32 -1.43
CA TYR A 38 -22.47 -16.78 -0.80
C TYR A 38 -23.41 -16.15 -1.84
N LEU A 39 -22.90 -15.31 -2.74
CA LEU A 39 -23.69 -14.66 -3.79
C LEU A 39 -24.28 -15.67 -4.78
N VAL A 40 -23.53 -16.71 -5.14
CA VAL A 40 -24.02 -17.83 -5.96
C VAL A 40 -25.16 -18.57 -5.24
N ARG A 41 -24.98 -18.92 -3.96
CA ARG A 41 -26.00 -19.61 -3.15
C ARG A 41 -27.26 -18.78 -2.96
N ARG A 42 -27.11 -17.48 -2.74
CA ARG A 42 -28.23 -16.52 -2.66
C ARG A 42 -28.80 -16.16 -4.03
N LYS A 43 -28.25 -16.67 -5.12
CA LYS A 43 -28.61 -16.29 -6.50
C LYS A 43 -28.58 -14.77 -6.74
N ASN A 44 -27.80 -14.00 -5.97
CA ASN A 44 -27.69 -12.55 -6.16
C ASN A 44 -26.73 -12.28 -7.33
N ARG A 45 -27.29 -12.35 -8.55
CA ARG A 45 -26.55 -12.30 -9.80
C ARG A 45 -26.04 -10.90 -10.10
N ALA A 46 -26.78 -9.85 -9.72
CA ALA A 46 -26.33 -8.47 -9.86
C ALA A 46 -25.04 -8.21 -9.07
N ALA A 47 -24.99 -8.59 -7.79
CA ALA A 47 -23.79 -8.44 -6.97
C ALA A 47 -22.64 -9.36 -7.41
N LEU A 48 -22.96 -10.59 -7.84
CA LEU A 48 -21.96 -11.52 -8.40
C LEU A 48 -21.33 -10.93 -9.66
N MET A 49 -22.15 -10.40 -10.57
CA MET A 49 -21.67 -9.71 -11.77
C MET A 49 -20.74 -8.57 -11.40
N MET A 50 -21.13 -7.68 -10.48
CA MET A 50 -20.26 -6.60 -10.02
C MET A 50 -18.93 -7.10 -9.44
N SER A 51 -18.96 -8.18 -8.68
CA SER A 51 -17.76 -8.79 -8.13
C SER A 51 -16.83 -9.31 -9.24
N LEU A 52 -17.38 -9.93 -10.29
CA LEU A 52 -16.60 -10.40 -11.45
C LEU A 52 -15.98 -9.24 -12.25
N TYR A 53 -16.73 -8.15 -12.45
CA TYR A 53 -16.16 -6.92 -13.00
C TYR A 53 -15.03 -6.39 -12.12
N GLY A 54 -15.20 -6.37 -10.80
CA GLY A 54 -14.17 -5.94 -9.87
C GLY A 54 -12.90 -6.79 -9.92
N ILE A 55 -13.02 -8.11 -10.05
CA ILE A 55 -11.85 -9.00 -10.16
C ILE A 55 -11.09 -8.74 -11.45
N LEU A 56 -11.79 -8.69 -12.59
CA LEU A 56 -11.14 -8.39 -13.88
C LEU A 56 -10.53 -6.98 -13.88
N ALA A 57 -11.27 -5.98 -13.43
CA ALA A 57 -10.83 -4.59 -13.39
C ALA A 57 -9.62 -4.40 -12.48
N GLY A 58 -9.60 -5.06 -11.31
CA GLY A 58 -8.47 -5.05 -10.41
C GLY A 58 -7.23 -5.73 -11.01
N GLY A 59 -7.39 -6.91 -11.60
CA GLY A 59 -6.29 -7.62 -12.26
C GLY A 59 -5.73 -6.83 -13.45
N PHE A 60 -6.59 -6.39 -14.35
CA PHE A 60 -6.24 -5.58 -15.51
C PHE A 60 -5.59 -4.26 -15.10
N GLY A 61 -6.20 -3.53 -14.16
CA GLY A 61 -5.67 -2.26 -13.69
C GLY A 61 -4.30 -2.40 -13.05
N PHE A 62 -4.05 -3.47 -12.31
CA PHE A 62 -2.75 -3.73 -11.69
C PHE A 62 -1.68 -3.97 -12.76
N VAL A 63 -2.01 -4.75 -13.78
CA VAL A 63 -1.07 -5.09 -14.86
C VAL A 63 -0.76 -3.86 -15.71
N MET A 64 -1.78 -3.08 -16.05
CA MET A 64 -1.58 -1.82 -16.78
C MET A 64 -0.75 -0.83 -15.97
N ALA A 65 -0.98 -0.73 -14.67
CA ALA A 65 -0.18 0.12 -13.79
C ALA A 65 1.30 -0.30 -13.77
N VAL A 66 1.58 -1.59 -13.67
CA VAL A 66 2.94 -2.13 -13.74
C VAL A 66 3.56 -1.86 -15.10
N PHE A 67 2.81 -2.11 -16.18
CA PHE A 67 3.28 -1.88 -17.55
C PHE A 67 3.63 -0.43 -17.82
N ILE A 68 2.77 0.53 -17.45
CA ILE A 68 3.02 1.96 -17.64
C ILE A 68 4.19 2.45 -16.78
N ARG A 69 4.31 1.95 -15.54
CA ARG A 69 5.44 2.27 -14.67
C ARG A 69 6.76 1.74 -15.21
N HIS A 70 6.73 0.62 -15.93
CA HIS A 70 7.94 -0.13 -16.24
C HIS A 70 8.96 0.65 -17.09
N PRO A 71 8.60 1.26 -18.24
CA PRO A 71 9.53 2.06 -19.04
C PRO A 71 10.25 3.15 -18.24
N ILE A 72 9.56 3.77 -17.28
CA ILE A 72 10.11 4.82 -16.41
C ILE A 72 11.09 4.23 -15.41
N MET A 73 10.80 3.03 -14.90
CA MET A 73 11.66 2.35 -13.92
C MET A 73 12.98 1.90 -14.53
N VAL A 74 13.02 1.61 -15.83
CA VAL A 74 14.21 1.09 -16.52
C VAL A 74 14.81 2.10 -17.49
N ASP A 75 14.45 3.37 -17.34
CA ASP A 75 14.94 4.48 -18.17
C ASP A 75 14.85 4.17 -19.68
N TRP A 76 13.71 3.64 -20.12
CA TRP A 76 13.54 3.15 -21.49
C TRP A 76 13.13 4.27 -22.46
N GLY A 77 13.98 4.51 -23.46
CA GLY A 77 13.67 5.34 -24.63
C GLY A 77 13.20 6.77 -24.28
N PRO A 78 12.04 7.23 -24.79
CA PRO A 78 11.56 8.60 -24.57
C PRO A 78 11.17 8.88 -23.11
N PHE A 79 11.16 7.86 -22.25
CA PHE A 79 10.84 7.98 -20.83
C PHE A 79 12.10 8.04 -19.94
N ALA A 80 13.29 7.81 -20.50
CA ALA A 80 14.56 7.81 -19.75
C ALA A 80 14.81 9.13 -19.03
N ASP A 81 14.62 10.22 -19.75
CA ASP A 81 14.82 11.57 -19.24
C ASP A 81 13.55 12.16 -18.63
N TRP A 82 12.47 11.37 -18.47
CA TRP A 82 11.20 11.91 -17.97
C TRP A 82 11.39 12.45 -16.56
N PRO A 83 11.42 13.79 -16.38
CA PRO A 83 11.66 14.35 -15.08
C PRO A 83 10.35 14.25 -14.31
N ALA A 84 10.42 13.68 -13.12
CA ALA A 84 9.45 13.84 -12.05
C ALA A 84 8.08 13.14 -12.20
N MET A 85 8.02 11.94 -11.64
CA MET A 85 7.10 11.57 -10.56
C MET A 85 7.64 10.29 -9.91
N PRO A 86 7.48 10.07 -8.59
CA PRO A 86 7.86 8.79 -8.00
C PRO A 86 7.13 7.65 -8.72
N ASP A 87 7.89 6.70 -9.26
CA ASP A 87 7.44 5.57 -10.07
C ASP A 87 6.25 4.80 -9.43
N TRP A 88 6.28 4.62 -8.11
CA TRP A 88 5.20 3.98 -7.35
C TRP A 88 3.87 4.74 -7.44
N ARG A 89 3.91 6.07 -7.52
CA ARG A 89 2.70 6.91 -7.58
C ARG A 89 2.02 6.79 -8.93
N ILE A 90 2.79 6.70 -10.02
CA ILE A 90 2.25 6.43 -11.36
C ILE A 90 1.48 5.10 -11.33
N ALA A 91 2.10 4.05 -10.77
CA ALA A 91 1.42 2.78 -10.64
C ALA A 91 0.13 2.87 -9.80
N GLU A 92 0.13 3.57 -8.67
CA GLU A 92 -1.07 3.72 -7.84
C GLU A 92 -2.21 4.45 -8.56
N VAL A 93 -1.89 5.56 -9.26
CA VAL A 93 -2.89 6.37 -9.97
C VAL A 93 -3.43 5.62 -11.18
N SER A 94 -2.56 5.01 -11.99
CA SER A 94 -2.97 4.19 -13.13
C SER A 94 -3.81 3.00 -12.68
N PHE A 95 -3.42 2.34 -11.58
CA PHE A 95 -4.19 1.23 -11.01
C PHE A 95 -5.60 1.68 -10.64
N GLY A 96 -5.72 2.77 -9.88
CA GLY A 96 -7.01 3.33 -9.47
C GLY A 96 -7.87 3.74 -10.67
N PHE A 97 -7.27 4.35 -11.69
CA PHE A 97 -7.96 4.75 -12.92
C PHE A 97 -8.55 3.55 -13.68
N PHE A 98 -7.74 2.56 -14.03
CA PHE A 98 -8.21 1.41 -14.81
C PHE A 98 -9.16 0.51 -14.01
N MET A 99 -8.90 0.30 -12.72
CA MET A 99 -9.81 -0.42 -11.84
C MET A 99 -11.15 0.32 -11.73
N GLY A 100 -11.11 1.64 -11.55
CA GLY A 100 -12.30 2.48 -11.49
C GLY A 100 -13.12 2.44 -12.77
N LEU A 101 -12.47 2.44 -13.94
CA LEU A 101 -13.12 2.31 -15.24
C LEU A 101 -13.81 0.94 -15.40
N GLY A 102 -13.16 -0.15 -15.02
CA GLY A 102 -13.80 -1.47 -15.08
C GLY A 102 -14.99 -1.60 -14.12
N LEU A 103 -14.90 -1.04 -12.92
CA LEU A 103 -16.01 -0.97 -11.97
C LEU A 103 -17.16 -0.09 -12.47
N SER A 104 -16.86 1.03 -13.13
CA SER A 104 -17.87 1.93 -13.68
C SER A 104 -18.64 1.29 -14.83
N LEU A 105 -18.01 0.44 -15.65
CA LEU A 105 -18.70 -0.36 -16.66
C LEU A 105 -19.67 -1.37 -16.05
N GLY A 106 -19.29 -2.01 -14.94
CA GLY A 106 -20.19 -2.88 -14.17
C GLY A 106 -21.37 -2.10 -13.59
N ALA A 107 -21.10 -0.95 -12.97
CA ALA A 107 -22.12 -0.09 -12.40
C ALA A 107 -23.07 0.48 -13.47
N LEU A 108 -22.52 0.88 -14.63
CA LEU A 108 -23.31 1.34 -15.78
C LEU A 108 -24.30 0.25 -16.21
N ARG A 109 -23.87 -1.02 -16.26
CA ARG A 109 -24.76 -2.13 -16.58
C ARG A 109 -25.88 -2.30 -15.56
N LEU A 110 -25.61 -2.12 -14.27
CA LEU A 110 -26.65 -2.13 -13.24
C LEU A 110 -27.66 -0.99 -13.41
N ILE A 111 -27.16 0.21 -13.73
CA ILE A 111 -27.99 1.40 -13.94
C ILE A 111 -28.85 1.23 -15.20
N THR A 112 -28.26 0.79 -16.31
CA THR A 112 -28.99 0.61 -17.58
C THR A 112 -29.96 -0.56 -17.53
N GLY A 113 -29.67 -1.59 -16.72
CA GLY A 113 -30.58 -2.69 -16.45
C GLY A 113 -31.61 -2.40 -15.35
N GLU A 114 -31.68 -1.16 -14.85
CA GLU A 114 -32.65 -0.71 -13.84
C GLU A 114 -32.75 -1.65 -12.64
N VAL A 115 -31.60 -1.99 -12.04
CA VAL A 115 -31.55 -2.89 -10.89
C VAL A 115 -32.47 -2.39 -9.78
N ALA A 116 -33.34 -3.29 -9.29
CA ALA A 116 -34.20 -3.00 -8.17
C ALA A 116 -33.35 -2.65 -6.93
N PRO A 117 -33.79 -1.67 -6.12
CA PRO A 117 -33.11 -1.35 -4.88
C PRO A 117 -33.07 -2.60 -3.99
N PRO A 118 -31.98 -2.82 -3.22
CA PRO A 118 -31.93 -3.95 -2.32
C PRO A 118 -33.03 -3.82 -1.26
N GLU A 119 -33.72 -4.93 -1.00
CA GLU A 119 -34.59 -5.08 0.15
C GLU A 119 -33.74 -5.03 1.41
N GLU A 120 -34.17 -4.25 2.40
CA GLU A 120 -33.44 -4.07 3.64
C GLU A 120 -34.19 -4.76 4.77
N ASP A 121 -33.52 -5.71 5.41
CA ASP A 121 -34.07 -6.52 6.50
C ASP A 121 -34.28 -5.69 7.79
N VAL A 122 -33.63 -4.52 7.88
CA VAL A 122 -33.61 -3.63 9.04
C VAL A 122 -33.69 -2.16 8.63
N PRO A 123 -34.10 -1.24 9.52
CA PRO A 123 -34.02 0.19 9.24
C PRO A 123 -32.60 0.61 8.83
N ARG A 124 -32.46 1.26 7.67
CA ARG A 124 -31.14 1.68 7.14
C ARG A 124 -30.37 2.65 8.04
N ALA A 125 -31.05 3.41 8.89
CA ALA A 125 -30.45 4.56 9.56
C ALA A 125 -29.20 4.24 10.41
N PRO A 126 -29.16 3.19 11.24
CA PRO A 126 -27.95 2.85 12.00
C PRO A 126 -26.78 2.42 11.12
N LEU A 127 -27.05 1.68 10.03
CA LEU A 127 -26.01 1.25 9.10
C LEU A 127 -25.47 2.44 8.29
N ASP A 128 -26.34 3.33 7.82
CA ASP A 128 -25.97 4.59 7.18
C ASP A 128 -25.09 5.46 8.10
N VAL A 129 -25.45 5.54 9.39
CA VAL A 129 -24.68 6.29 10.39
C VAL A 129 -23.30 5.67 10.60
N TYR A 130 -23.23 4.34 10.73
CA TYR A 130 -21.97 3.64 10.84
C TYR A 130 -21.08 3.84 9.61
N ALA A 131 -21.64 3.69 8.41
CA ALA A 131 -20.92 3.91 7.16
C ALA A 131 -20.43 5.37 7.05
N GLY A 132 -21.28 6.34 7.37
CA GLY A 132 -20.95 7.76 7.41
C GLY A 132 -19.84 8.06 8.42
N PHE A 133 -19.90 7.48 9.63
CA PHE A 133 -18.85 7.59 10.64
C PHE A 133 -17.52 7.02 10.14
N VAL A 134 -17.52 5.81 9.57
CA VAL A 134 -16.29 5.19 9.07
C VAL A 134 -15.66 6.06 7.98
N ILE A 135 -16.44 6.51 6.99
CA ILE A 135 -15.93 7.26 5.84
C ILE A 135 -15.50 8.68 6.22
N LEU A 136 -16.33 9.41 6.96
CA LEU A 136 -16.14 10.85 7.21
C LEU A 136 -15.35 11.14 8.48
N VAL A 137 -15.26 10.18 9.42
CA VAL A 137 -14.55 10.36 10.70
C VAL A 137 -13.38 9.42 10.78
N ALA A 138 -13.60 8.10 10.83
CA ALA A 138 -12.52 7.15 11.14
C ALA A 138 -11.39 7.18 10.10
N LEU A 139 -11.72 7.13 8.80
CA LEU A 139 -10.72 7.21 7.73
C LEU A 139 -10.01 8.57 7.70
N VAL A 140 -10.74 9.66 7.94
CA VAL A 140 -10.17 11.01 7.99
C VAL A 140 -9.17 11.12 9.14
N TRP A 141 -9.46 10.58 10.33
CA TRP A 141 -8.52 10.55 11.46
C TRP A 141 -7.29 9.69 11.20
N ILE A 142 -7.44 8.53 10.56
CA ILE A 142 -6.32 7.67 10.18
C ILE A 142 -5.38 8.43 9.22
N ASN A 143 -5.95 9.08 8.21
CA ASN A 143 -5.19 9.90 7.26
C ASN A 143 -4.57 11.12 7.96
N PHE A 144 -5.34 11.85 8.76
CA PHE A 144 -4.90 13.02 9.52
C PHE A 144 -3.70 12.70 10.40
N ARG A 145 -3.75 11.63 11.20
CA ARG A 145 -2.62 11.18 12.02
C ARG A 145 -1.38 10.94 11.17
N ARG A 146 -1.52 10.21 10.06
CA ARG A 146 -0.40 9.90 9.17
C ARG A 146 0.19 11.16 8.54
N HIS A 147 -0.65 12.15 8.23
CA HIS A 147 -0.22 13.37 7.57
C HIS A 147 0.40 14.37 8.54
N VAL A 148 -0.22 14.58 9.70
CA VAL A 148 0.26 15.48 10.76
C VAL A 148 1.56 14.98 11.40
N ALA A 149 1.71 13.67 11.59
CA ALA A 149 2.93 13.11 12.17
C ALA A 149 4.21 13.46 11.39
N ARG A 150 4.09 13.83 10.11
CA ARG A 150 5.23 14.29 9.28
C ARG A 150 5.53 15.78 9.42
N LEU A 151 4.54 16.56 9.85
CA LEU A 151 4.65 18.02 10.01
C LEU A 151 5.16 18.39 11.40
N ILE A 152 5.12 17.47 12.36
CA ILE A 152 5.64 17.67 13.71
C ILE A 152 7.15 17.36 13.66
N PRO A 153 8.03 18.37 13.75
CA PRO A 153 9.47 18.12 13.80
C PRO A 153 9.81 17.30 15.06
N PRO A 154 10.88 16.49 15.03
CA PRO A 154 11.40 15.88 16.24
C PRO A 154 11.72 17.00 17.24
N ILE A 155 11.19 16.92 18.45
CA ILE A 155 11.47 17.90 19.51
C ILE A 155 12.94 17.74 19.89
N GLN A 156 13.74 18.81 19.73
CA GLN A 156 15.13 18.78 20.16
C GLN A 156 15.21 18.78 21.69
N PRO A 157 16.19 18.08 22.30
CA PRO A 157 16.38 18.11 23.75
C PRO A 157 16.54 19.56 24.25
N GLY A 158 15.67 19.99 25.17
CA GLY A 158 15.72 21.33 25.78
C GLY A 158 14.79 22.38 25.18
N GLU A 159 14.19 22.14 24.00
CA GLU A 159 13.15 23.03 23.48
C GLU A 159 11.78 22.64 24.06
N SER A 160 11.13 23.57 24.74
CA SER A 160 9.71 23.40 25.08
C SER A 160 8.90 23.55 23.79
N GLY A 161 8.65 22.44 23.09
CA GLY A 161 7.78 22.36 21.90
C GLY A 161 6.30 22.65 22.19
N LEU A 162 6.01 23.50 23.17
CA LEU A 162 4.70 23.89 23.66
C LEU A 162 4.29 25.21 23.00
N VAL A 163 3.18 25.19 22.29
CA VAL A 163 2.50 26.40 21.82
C VAL A 163 1.36 26.66 22.81
N LEU A 164 1.33 27.82 23.47
CA LEU A 164 0.29 28.15 24.46
C LEU A 164 0.08 27.06 25.54
N GLY A 165 1.17 26.43 26.00
CA GLY A 165 1.14 25.39 27.05
C GLY A 165 0.76 23.99 26.59
N LEU A 166 0.47 23.77 25.30
CA LEU A 166 0.19 22.45 24.73
C LEU A 166 1.22 22.07 23.66
N PRO A 167 1.66 20.80 23.59
CA PRO A 167 2.52 20.35 22.51
C PRO A 167 1.78 20.46 21.17
N LEU A 168 2.54 20.65 20.08
CA LEU A 168 1.97 20.83 18.74
C LEU A 168 0.99 19.70 18.34
N TRP A 169 1.27 18.45 18.71
CA TRP A 169 0.36 17.32 18.48
C TRP A 169 -0.99 17.46 19.20
N GLY A 170 -1.01 18.10 20.38
CA GLY A 170 -2.22 18.39 21.14
C GLY A 170 -3.12 19.37 20.41
N TRP A 171 -2.55 20.43 19.81
CA TRP A 171 -3.28 21.37 18.97
C TRP A 171 -3.90 20.71 17.75
N TYR A 172 -3.16 19.85 17.05
CA TYR A 172 -3.72 19.08 15.95
C TYR A 172 -4.87 18.16 16.41
N GLY A 173 -4.76 17.56 17.60
CA GLY A 173 -5.85 16.81 18.22
C GLY A 173 -7.10 17.67 18.45
N ILE A 174 -6.94 18.87 19.00
CA ILE A 174 -8.04 19.82 19.21
C ILE A 174 -8.70 20.20 17.88
N VAL A 175 -7.92 20.59 16.87
CA VAL A 175 -8.44 20.93 15.54
C VAL A 175 -9.19 19.74 14.94
N GLY A 176 -8.62 18.53 14.99
CA GLY A 176 -9.29 17.32 14.51
C GLY A 176 -10.63 17.05 15.22
N MET A 177 -10.69 17.25 16.54
CA MET A 177 -11.93 17.11 17.32
C MET A 177 -12.97 18.16 16.92
N LEU A 178 -12.56 19.42 16.77
CA LEU A 178 -13.43 20.51 16.32
C LEU A 178 -13.99 20.27 14.92
N MET A 179 -13.20 19.69 14.01
CA MET A 179 -13.67 19.31 12.67
C MET A 179 -14.62 18.09 12.70
N THR A 180 -14.44 17.19 13.67
CA THR A 180 -15.23 15.95 13.80
C THR A 180 -16.59 16.17 14.47
N ALA A 181 -16.65 17.07 15.45
CA ALA A 181 -17.86 17.30 16.25
C ALA A 181 -19.11 17.65 15.40
N PRO A 182 -19.03 18.55 14.39
CA PRO A 182 -20.18 18.83 13.51
C PRO A 182 -20.66 17.61 12.73
N VAL A 183 -19.74 16.75 12.27
CA VAL A 183 -20.09 15.52 11.54
C VAL A 183 -20.81 14.54 12.46
N LEU A 184 -20.29 14.32 13.67
CA LEU A 184 -20.94 13.46 14.68
C LEU A 184 -22.32 13.98 15.06
N TYR A 185 -22.47 15.30 15.22
CA TYR A 185 -23.76 15.91 15.50
C TYR A 185 -24.75 15.72 14.34
N CYS A 186 -24.32 15.87 13.09
CA CYS A 186 -25.14 15.58 11.92
C CYS A 186 -25.58 14.11 11.87
N LEU A 187 -24.68 13.17 12.17
CA LEU A 187 -25.00 11.73 12.22
C LEU A 187 -25.99 11.41 13.36
N TYR A 188 -25.84 12.06 14.51
CA TYR A 188 -26.78 11.95 15.63
C TYR A 188 -28.17 12.49 15.26
N LEU A 189 -28.25 13.66 14.61
CA LEU A 189 -29.52 14.21 14.11
C LEU A 189 -30.16 13.28 13.08
N TYR A 190 -29.35 12.71 12.18
CA TYR A 190 -29.81 11.75 11.18
C TYR A 190 -30.41 10.49 11.83
N LEU A 191 -29.77 9.96 12.89
CA LEU A 191 -30.27 8.82 13.65
C LEU A 191 -31.62 9.11 14.32
N ARG A 192 -31.84 10.36 14.76
CA ARG A 192 -33.12 10.83 15.31
C ARG A 192 -34.19 11.17 14.26
N GLY A 193 -33.90 10.94 12.98
CA GLY A 193 -34.82 11.23 11.88
C GLY A 193 -34.79 12.69 11.39
N ASN A 194 -33.95 13.55 11.96
CA ASN A 194 -33.75 14.90 11.43
C ASN A 194 -32.75 14.85 10.26
N ARG A 195 -33.30 14.87 9.04
CA ARG A 195 -32.54 14.72 7.79
C ARG A 195 -32.41 16.03 7.01
N MET A 196 -32.50 17.18 7.66
CA MET A 196 -32.46 18.49 6.97
C MET A 196 -31.16 18.72 6.19
N LEU A 197 -30.01 18.27 6.72
CA LEU A 197 -28.70 18.46 6.11
C LEU A 197 -28.27 17.30 5.20
N VAL A 198 -29.00 16.19 5.21
CA VAL A 198 -28.63 14.97 4.46
C VAL A 198 -29.53 14.84 3.24
N PRO A 199 -28.97 14.70 2.03
CA PRO A 199 -29.78 14.49 0.83
C PRO A 199 -30.74 13.31 0.99
N ARG A 200 -31.98 13.50 0.54
CA ARG A 200 -33.02 12.46 0.68
C ARG A 200 -32.78 11.26 -0.22
N SER A 201 -32.21 11.45 -1.40
CA SER A 201 -31.94 10.40 -2.37
C SER A 201 -30.65 9.64 -2.07
N ALA A 202 -30.62 8.34 -2.39
CA ALA A 202 -29.40 7.52 -2.24
C ALA A 202 -28.23 8.09 -3.05
N PHE A 203 -28.49 8.56 -4.27
CA PHE A 203 -27.49 9.25 -5.08
C PHE A 203 -26.96 10.51 -4.39
N GLY A 204 -27.84 11.36 -3.85
CA GLY A 204 -27.40 12.59 -3.17
C GLY A 204 -26.51 12.29 -1.97
N LYS A 205 -26.84 11.26 -1.18
CA LYS A 205 -25.99 10.81 -0.06
C LYS A 205 -24.62 10.34 -0.56
N GLY A 206 -24.60 9.47 -1.57
CA GLY A 206 -23.36 8.99 -2.18
C GLY A 206 -22.51 10.12 -2.76
N ALA A 207 -23.12 11.01 -3.54
CA ALA A 207 -22.48 12.19 -4.10
C ALA A 207 -21.85 13.08 -3.03
N LEU A 208 -22.60 13.41 -1.97
CA LEU A 208 -22.09 14.23 -0.86
C LEU A 208 -20.91 13.54 -0.16
N SER A 209 -21.04 12.26 0.19
CA SER A 209 -19.95 11.50 0.83
C SER A 209 -18.70 11.41 -0.05
N THR A 210 -18.87 11.17 -1.35
CA THR A 210 -17.75 11.12 -2.31
C THR A 210 -17.08 12.48 -2.43
N LEU A 211 -17.84 13.57 -2.60
CA LEU A 211 -17.28 14.92 -2.70
C LEU A 211 -16.52 15.32 -1.44
N LEU A 212 -17.10 15.06 -0.25
CA LEU A 212 -16.44 15.35 1.02
C LEU A 212 -15.14 14.56 1.15
N LEU A 213 -15.15 13.25 0.91
CA LEU A 213 -13.94 12.43 0.98
C LEU A 213 -12.86 12.94 0.03
N LEU A 214 -13.26 13.26 -1.20
CA LEU A 214 -12.36 13.70 -2.28
C LEU A 214 -11.72 15.06 -1.97
N TRP A 215 -12.50 16.05 -1.55
CA TRP A 215 -11.98 17.39 -1.23
C TRP A 215 -11.23 17.43 0.11
N VAL A 216 -11.63 16.64 1.12
CA VAL A 216 -10.85 16.49 2.36
C VAL A 216 -9.51 15.83 2.08
N THR A 217 -9.47 14.79 1.24
CA THR A 217 -8.21 14.16 0.83
C THR A 217 -7.32 15.14 0.07
N GLN A 218 -7.91 15.92 -0.85
CA GLN A 218 -7.21 16.97 -1.59
C GLN A 218 -6.61 18.03 -0.68
N LEU A 219 -7.38 18.53 0.30
CA LEU A 219 -6.93 19.52 1.27
C LEU A 219 -5.79 18.95 2.14
N GLY A 220 -5.98 17.74 2.67
CA GLY A 220 -4.98 17.07 3.49
C GLY A 220 -3.65 16.87 2.75
N TYR A 221 -3.72 16.51 1.46
CA TYR A 221 -2.54 16.42 0.60
C TYR A 221 -1.93 17.80 0.31
N GLY A 222 -2.78 18.81 0.04
CA GLY A 222 -2.39 20.20 -0.19
C GLY A 222 -1.51 20.78 0.92
N LEU A 223 -1.86 20.50 2.17
CA LEU A 223 -1.13 20.96 3.36
C LEU A 223 0.27 20.34 3.53
N GLN A 224 0.60 19.28 2.79
CA GLN A 224 1.90 18.60 2.88
C GLN A 224 2.90 19.02 1.82
N LEU A 225 2.49 19.86 0.88
CA LEU A 225 3.29 20.14 -0.29
C LEU A 225 4.40 21.13 0.04
N GLU A 226 5.63 20.66 -0.06
CA GLU A 226 6.79 21.54 -0.23
C GLU A 226 6.67 22.29 -1.55
N SER A 227 7.19 23.52 -1.61
CA SER A 227 7.22 24.38 -2.78
C SER A 227 8.23 23.91 -3.85
N ASN A 228 8.05 22.69 -4.38
CA ASN A 228 8.87 22.12 -5.43
C ASN A 228 8.01 21.62 -6.62
N SER A 229 8.63 21.43 -7.79
CA SER A 229 7.92 21.02 -9.01
C SER A 229 7.29 19.62 -8.91
N ARG A 230 7.93 18.70 -8.18
CA ARG A 230 7.42 17.33 -7.93
C ARG A 230 6.12 17.35 -7.12
N SER A 231 6.06 18.24 -6.14
CA SER A 231 4.88 18.51 -5.31
C SER A 231 3.72 19.01 -6.17
N ILE A 232 3.95 20.00 -7.05
CA ILE A 232 2.92 20.53 -7.95
C ILE A 232 2.34 19.42 -8.84
N MET A 233 3.20 18.57 -9.44
CA MET A 233 2.72 17.46 -10.27
C MET A 233 1.89 16.45 -9.45
N GLY A 234 2.33 16.15 -8.23
CA GLY A 234 1.57 15.33 -7.29
C GLY A 234 0.20 15.91 -6.93
N LEU A 235 0.13 17.23 -6.76
CA LEU A 235 -1.12 17.95 -6.51
C LEU A 235 -2.07 17.86 -7.70
N LEU A 236 -1.56 18.12 -8.92
CA LEU A 236 -2.35 18.08 -10.16
C LEU A 236 -2.95 16.70 -10.41
N ILE A 237 -2.22 15.64 -10.12
CA ILE A 237 -2.70 14.26 -10.26
C ILE A 237 -3.92 13.96 -9.39
N LEU A 238 -4.06 14.62 -8.25
CA LEU A 238 -5.23 14.45 -7.38
C LEU A 238 -6.31 15.50 -7.70
N LEU A 239 -5.89 16.75 -7.96
CA LEU A 239 -6.78 17.88 -8.21
C LEU A 239 -7.60 17.71 -9.50
N VAL A 240 -6.97 17.26 -10.59
CA VAL A 240 -7.65 17.13 -11.88
C VAL A 240 -8.73 16.05 -11.82
N PRO A 241 -8.47 14.81 -11.38
CA PRO A 241 -9.53 13.82 -11.18
C PRO A 241 -10.58 14.27 -10.16
N ALA A 242 -10.18 14.98 -9.10
CA ALA A 242 -11.09 15.56 -8.12
C ALA A 242 -12.10 16.54 -8.76
N SER A 243 -11.58 17.44 -9.58
CA SER A 243 -12.35 18.46 -10.28
C SER A 243 -13.28 17.84 -11.32
N ILE A 244 -12.76 16.92 -12.14
CA ILE A 244 -13.56 16.19 -13.14
C ILE A 244 -14.66 15.37 -12.45
N SER A 245 -14.34 14.64 -11.38
CA SER A 245 -15.34 13.87 -10.62
C SER A 245 -16.43 14.77 -10.05
N THR A 246 -16.05 15.95 -9.52
CA THR A 246 -16.99 16.94 -9.02
C THR A 246 -17.93 17.42 -10.13
N LEU A 247 -17.38 17.78 -11.30
CA LEU A 247 -18.17 18.20 -12.46
C LEU A 247 -19.11 17.09 -12.94
N LEU A 248 -18.65 15.85 -12.99
CA LEU A 248 -19.48 14.70 -13.39
C LEU A 248 -20.62 14.44 -12.39
N ILE A 249 -20.35 14.52 -11.09
CA ILE A 249 -21.37 14.36 -10.03
C ILE A 249 -22.41 15.48 -10.10
N VAL A 250 -21.97 16.73 -10.26
CA VAL A 250 -22.87 17.89 -10.38
C VAL A 250 -23.71 17.80 -11.66
N ARG A 251 -23.12 17.37 -12.79
CA ARG A 251 -23.87 17.16 -14.03
C ARG A 251 -24.88 16.03 -13.90
N ALA A 252 -24.50 14.93 -13.25
CA ALA A 252 -25.39 13.79 -13.03
C ALA A 252 -26.56 14.15 -12.09
N SER A 253 -26.35 15.03 -11.11
CA SER A 253 -27.42 15.46 -10.20
C SER A 253 -28.53 16.23 -10.91
N GLN A 254 -28.18 17.03 -11.93
CA GLN A 254 -29.15 17.75 -12.75
C GLN A 254 -30.04 16.80 -13.56
N GLY A 255 -29.45 15.75 -14.14
CA GLY A 255 -30.21 14.74 -14.89
C GLY A 255 -31.17 13.92 -14.02
N MET A 256 -30.87 13.77 -12.73
CA MET A 256 -31.67 13.01 -11.76
C MET A 256 -32.77 13.83 -11.08
N ALA A 257 -32.83 15.15 -11.31
CA ALA A 257 -33.90 16.01 -10.80
C ALA A 257 -35.26 15.69 -11.45
N HIS A 258 -35.26 15.02 -12.61
CA HIS A 258 -36.45 14.53 -13.30
C HIS A 258 -36.39 13.00 -13.34
N PRO A 259 -36.86 12.29 -12.29
CA PRO A 259 -36.94 10.84 -12.34
C PRO A 259 -37.83 10.48 -13.53
N LYS A 260 -37.28 9.74 -14.50
CA LYS A 260 -38.10 9.12 -15.52
C LYS A 260 -39.16 8.30 -14.79
N PRO A 261 -40.45 8.41 -15.16
CA PRO A 261 -41.46 7.53 -14.60
C PRO A 261 -40.98 6.10 -14.81
N VAL A 262 -40.90 5.33 -13.72
CA VAL A 262 -40.52 3.92 -13.76
C VAL A 262 -41.66 3.20 -14.46
N THR A 263 -41.56 3.07 -15.78
CA THR A 263 -42.59 2.44 -16.62
C THR A 263 -42.33 0.94 -16.79
N SER A 264 -41.09 0.48 -16.55
CA SER A 264 -40.67 -0.92 -16.51
C SER A 264 -40.62 -1.45 -15.08
N GLU A 265 -40.99 -2.71 -14.88
CA GLU A 265 -40.66 -3.43 -13.65
C GLU A 265 -39.14 -3.43 -13.47
N LEU A 266 -38.67 -2.93 -12.32
CA LEU A 266 -37.24 -2.92 -11.99
C LEU A 266 -36.71 -4.36 -11.96
N ALA A 267 -35.56 -4.59 -12.59
CA ALA A 267 -34.99 -5.93 -12.66
C ALA A 267 -34.48 -6.38 -11.29
N ASN A 268 -34.99 -7.51 -10.79
CA ASN A 268 -34.62 -8.04 -9.49
C ASN A 268 -33.16 -8.51 -9.51
N ALA A 269 -32.45 -8.42 -8.39
CA ALA A 269 -31.03 -8.83 -8.29
C ALA A 269 -30.80 -10.32 -8.65
N HIS A 270 -31.86 -11.13 -8.62
CA HIS A 270 -31.87 -12.55 -8.97
C HIS A 270 -32.05 -12.85 -10.46
N ASP A 271 -32.38 -11.84 -11.26
CA ASP A 271 -32.76 -12.02 -12.66
C ASP A 271 -31.63 -12.52 -13.54
N ILE A 272 -32.00 -13.20 -14.63
CA ILE A 272 -31.03 -13.83 -15.54
C ILE A 272 -30.27 -12.82 -16.39
N CYS A 273 -30.82 -11.61 -16.56
CA CYS A 273 -30.20 -10.49 -17.29
C CYS A 273 -28.84 -10.09 -16.70
N TRP A 274 -28.60 -10.38 -15.41
CA TRP A 274 -27.33 -10.10 -14.73
C TRP A 274 -26.23 -11.13 -14.98
N ARG A 275 -26.53 -12.26 -15.64
CA ARG A 275 -25.47 -13.22 -15.98
C ARG A 275 -24.41 -12.56 -16.84
N VAL A 276 -23.14 -12.76 -16.49
CA VAL A 276 -22.03 -12.37 -17.35
C VAL A 276 -22.10 -13.21 -18.63
N GLY A 277 -22.32 -12.56 -19.78
CA GLY A 277 -22.48 -13.25 -21.06
C GLY A 277 -21.15 -13.76 -21.63
N ILE A 278 -21.22 -14.41 -22.79
CA ILE A 278 -20.04 -14.98 -23.46
C ILE A 278 -18.91 -13.95 -23.69
N ARG A 279 -19.27 -12.69 -23.96
CA ARG A 279 -18.29 -11.59 -24.12
C ARG A 279 -17.41 -11.42 -22.89
N HIS A 280 -17.99 -11.51 -21.69
CA HIS A 280 -17.22 -11.42 -20.46
C HIS A 280 -16.34 -12.66 -20.27
N GLY A 281 -16.85 -13.86 -20.61
CA GLY A 281 -16.05 -15.09 -20.64
C GLY A 281 -14.86 -15.00 -21.60
N MET A 282 -15.04 -14.41 -22.78
CA MET A 282 -13.95 -14.17 -23.73
C MET A 282 -12.88 -13.25 -23.14
N ILE A 283 -13.26 -12.19 -22.42
CA ILE A 283 -12.29 -11.31 -21.73
C ILE A 283 -11.46 -12.11 -20.72
N TRP A 284 -12.10 -13.00 -19.94
CA TRP A 284 -11.38 -13.89 -19.03
C TRP A 284 -10.36 -14.78 -19.74
N VAL A 285 -10.73 -15.36 -20.88
CA VAL A 285 -9.85 -16.23 -21.68
C VAL A 285 -8.70 -15.45 -22.34
N ILE A 286 -8.97 -14.23 -22.80
CA ILE A 286 -7.96 -13.35 -23.41
C ILE A 286 -7.00 -12.78 -22.35
N THR A 287 -7.45 -12.62 -21.11
CA THR A 287 -6.65 -12.02 -20.03
C THR A 287 -5.28 -12.69 -19.88
N PRO A 288 -5.13 -14.02 -19.74
CA PRO A 288 -3.82 -14.68 -19.69
C PRO A 288 -2.91 -14.36 -20.89
N VAL A 289 -3.46 -14.34 -22.11
CA VAL A 289 -2.69 -14.00 -23.32
C VAL A 289 -2.19 -12.56 -23.24
N PHE A 290 -3.05 -11.64 -22.82
CA PHE A 290 -2.71 -10.24 -22.60
C PHE A 290 -1.63 -10.07 -21.51
N LEU A 291 -1.72 -10.82 -20.40
CA LEU A 291 -0.71 -10.83 -19.35
C LEU A 291 0.65 -11.31 -19.87
N LEU A 292 0.67 -12.39 -20.65
CA LEU A 292 1.88 -12.92 -21.26
C LEU A 292 2.48 -11.92 -22.26
N ALA A 293 1.65 -11.28 -23.08
CA ALA A 293 2.08 -10.27 -24.05
C ALA A 293 2.71 -9.06 -23.35
N ILE A 294 2.05 -8.50 -22.33
CA ILE A 294 2.59 -7.40 -21.53
C ILE A 294 3.88 -7.82 -20.84
N THR A 295 3.92 -8.99 -20.21
CA THR A 295 5.11 -9.47 -19.52
C THR A 295 6.27 -9.65 -20.51
N GLY A 296 6.01 -10.23 -21.68
CA GLY A 296 7.01 -10.39 -22.74
C GLY A 296 7.53 -9.05 -23.25
N MET A 297 6.64 -8.07 -23.48
CA MET A 297 7.03 -6.72 -23.90
C MET A 297 7.84 -6.00 -22.81
N THR A 298 7.43 -6.12 -21.55
CA THR A 298 8.17 -5.63 -20.38
C THR A 298 9.56 -6.23 -20.28
N MET A 299 9.72 -7.54 -20.52
CA MET A 299 11.04 -8.18 -20.55
C MET A 299 11.87 -7.74 -21.75
N ALA A 300 11.24 -7.53 -22.91
CA ALA A 300 11.93 -7.05 -24.12
C ALA A 300 12.41 -5.59 -24.02
N MET A 301 11.90 -4.79 -23.07
CA MET A 301 12.38 -3.42 -22.80
C MET A 301 13.74 -3.39 -22.09
N GLN A 302 14.26 -4.54 -21.64
CA GLN A 302 15.51 -4.62 -20.88
C GLN A 302 16.50 -5.56 -21.57
N GLU A 303 17.74 -5.10 -21.76
CA GLU A 303 18.81 -5.95 -22.30
C GLU A 303 19.43 -6.84 -21.21
N THR A 304 19.44 -6.36 -19.97
CA THR A 304 19.96 -7.07 -18.81
C THR A 304 18.90 -7.20 -17.73
N PRO A 305 18.96 -8.24 -16.88
CA PRO A 305 18.07 -8.33 -15.73
C PRO A 305 18.16 -7.05 -14.91
N PHE A 306 17.04 -6.34 -14.78
CA PHE A 306 17.01 -5.07 -14.04
C PHE A 306 17.60 -5.25 -12.65
N SER A 307 18.63 -4.46 -12.32
CA SER A 307 19.39 -4.52 -11.06
C SER A 307 18.58 -4.16 -9.81
N ALA A 308 17.32 -3.74 -9.97
CA ALA A 308 16.37 -3.58 -8.87
C ALA A 308 15.25 -4.66 -8.80
N SER A 309 15.23 -5.64 -9.74
CA SER A 309 14.25 -6.74 -9.77
C SER A 309 14.46 -7.80 -8.67
N ARG A 310 13.50 -7.96 -7.75
CA ARG A 310 13.61 -8.98 -6.69
C ARG A 310 13.00 -10.29 -7.15
N LYS A 311 13.79 -11.36 -7.21
CA LYS A 311 13.27 -12.72 -7.43
C LYS A 311 12.30 -13.06 -6.31
N ARG A 312 11.03 -13.32 -6.64
CA ARG A 312 9.99 -13.68 -5.66
C ARG A 312 9.97 -15.18 -5.35
N PHE A 313 10.39 -15.99 -6.32
CA PHE A 313 10.35 -17.44 -6.28
C PHE A 313 11.74 -18.02 -6.55
N GLY A 314 11.91 -19.31 -6.24
CA GLY A 314 13.17 -20.03 -6.40
C GLY A 314 14.07 -20.03 -5.15
N PRO A 315 15.30 -20.58 -5.26
CA PRO A 315 16.29 -20.59 -4.17
C PRO A 315 16.76 -19.19 -3.78
N GLU A 316 16.86 -18.30 -4.76
CA GLU A 316 17.27 -16.90 -4.61
C GLU A 316 16.11 -15.95 -4.32
N ALA A 317 14.96 -16.47 -3.89
CA ALA A 317 13.84 -15.61 -3.54
C ALA A 317 14.26 -14.63 -2.42
N TYR A 318 14.00 -13.34 -2.59
CA TYR A 318 14.51 -12.32 -1.66
C TYR A 318 14.05 -12.56 -0.21
N TRP A 319 12.83 -13.09 -0.02
CA TRP A 319 12.34 -13.41 1.32
C TRP A 319 13.09 -14.61 1.94
N LYS A 320 13.65 -15.53 1.14
CA LYS A 320 14.52 -16.59 1.65
C LYS A 320 15.87 -16.01 2.09
N GLN A 321 16.43 -15.07 1.33
CA GLN A 321 17.66 -14.37 1.72
C GLN A 321 17.48 -13.63 3.05
N THR A 322 16.40 -12.85 3.17
CA THR A 322 16.07 -12.18 4.43
C THR A 322 15.80 -13.17 5.56
N ALA A 323 15.14 -14.31 5.30
CA ALA A 323 14.93 -15.34 6.32
C ALA A 323 16.24 -15.98 6.80
N ARG A 324 17.21 -16.21 5.90
CA ARG A 324 18.54 -16.73 6.24
C ARG A 324 19.29 -15.78 7.18
N MET A 325 19.19 -14.48 6.92
CA MET A 325 19.80 -13.42 7.72
C MET A 325 19.27 -13.35 9.16
N MET A 326 18.05 -13.80 9.45
CA MET A 326 17.49 -13.67 10.80
C MET A 326 18.26 -14.51 11.83
N GLY A 327 18.41 -13.94 13.04
CA GLY A 327 19.11 -14.54 14.17
C GLY A 327 20.48 -13.92 14.43
N THR A 328 21.27 -14.59 15.27
CA THR A 328 22.61 -14.14 15.67
C THR A 328 23.66 -14.63 14.69
N TRP A 329 24.57 -13.74 14.32
CA TRP A 329 25.71 -13.97 13.45
C TRP A 329 26.97 -13.56 14.21
N LYS A 330 27.94 -14.46 14.35
CA LYS A 330 29.21 -14.22 15.04
C LYS A 330 30.23 -13.67 14.06
N ALA A 331 30.96 -12.64 14.47
CA ALA A 331 32.10 -12.19 13.71
C ALA A 331 33.23 -13.19 13.85
N VAL A 332 33.79 -13.61 12.72
CA VAL A 332 34.85 -14.63 12.66
C VAL A 332 36.17 -14.09 12.13
N ALA A 333 36.13 -13.02 11.32
CA ALA A 333 37.34 -12.43 10.75
C ALA A 333 37.11 -11.03 10.18
N LEU A 334 38.22 -10.35 9.89
CA LEU A 334 38.29 -9.22 8.96
C LEU A 334 38.99 -9.69 7.68
N SER A 335 38.42 -9.38 6.52
CA SER A 335 38.95 -9.72 5.20
C SER A 335 39.15 -8.49 4.34
N ASN A 336 40.13 -8.48 3.44
CA ASN A 336 40.25 -7.41 2.43
C ASN A 336 39.42 -7.69 1.16
N ASP A 337 38.91 -8.91 1.02
CA ASP A 337 38.11 -9.36 -0.10
C ASP A 337 36.98 -10.30 0.36
N PHE A 338 36.20 -10.84 -0.58
CA PHE A 338 35.15 -11.82 -0.29
C PHE A 338 35.69 -13.26 -0.09
N SER A 339 37.01 -13.46 -0.06
CA SER A 339 37.58 -14.78 0.18
C SER A 339 37.47 -15.17 1.66
N ILE A 340 37.37 -16.47 1.91
CA ILE A 340 37.35 -17.04 3.26
C ILE A 340 38.67 -16.72 3.96
N PRO A 341 38.66 -15.93 5.04
CA PRO A 341 39.88 -15.63 5.78
C PRO A 341 40.42 -16.91 6.42
N LYS A 342 41.75 -17.06 6.39
CA LYS A 342 42.46 -17.99 7.26
C LYS A 342 42.49 -17.37 8.66
N ASP A 343 41.98 -18.11 9.65
CA ASP A 343 41.97 -17.85 11.10
C ASP A 343 42.49 -16.46 11.54
N PHE A 344 41.57 -15.56 11.87
CA PHE A 344 41.91 -14.26 12.44
C PHE A 344 42.11 -14.38 13.96
N ASN A 345 43.36 -14.24 14.43
CA ASN A 345 43.71 -14.31 15.85
C ASN A 345 43.64 -12.95 16.60
N GLY A 346 43.07 -11.91 15.98
CA GLY A 346 42.93 -10.59 16.60
C GLY A 346 41.60 -10.41 17.33
N GLU A 347 41.54 -9.43 18.23
CA GLU A 347 40.26 -8.96 18.80
C GLU A 347 39.41 -8.30 17.71
N LEU A 348 38.18 -8.77 17.54
CA LEU A 348 37.21 -8.19 16.62
C LEU A 348 36.44 -7.06 17.31
N PRO A 349 36.18 -5.93 16.61
CA PRO A 349 35.50 -4.77 17.19
C PRO A 349 34.03 -5.06 17.55
N VAL A 350 33.44 -6.07 16.91
CA VAL A 350 32.09 -6.57 17.19
C VAL A 350 32.18 -8.08 17.20
N ALA A 351 31.67 -8.73 18.24
CA ALA A 351 31.70 -10.19 18.33
C ALA A 351 30.49 -10.85 17.68
N ALA A 352 29.33 -10.18 17.71
CA ALA A 352 28.13 -10.67 17.04
C ALA A 352 27.14 -9.56 16.64
N LEU A 353 26.38 -9.84 15.57
CA LEU A 353 25.22 -9.07 15.16
C LEU A 353 23.96 -9.95 15.25
N GLU A 354 22.89 -9.43 15.85
CA GLU A 354 21.59 -10.10 15.90
C GLU A 354 20.59 -9.36 15.01
N PHE A 355 20.11 -10.04 13.97
CA PHE A 355 19.12 -9.48 13.04
C PHE A 355 17.72 -9.90 13.45
N SER A 356 16.91 -8.91 13.83
CA SER A 356 15.50 -9.09 14.20
C SER A 356 14.57 -9.10 12.97
N PRO A 357 13.43 -9.83 13.02
CA PRO A 357 12.40 -9.74 11.98
C PRO A 357 11.75 -8.35 11.87
N TYR A 358 11.93 -7.50 12.89
CA TYR A 358 11.38 -6.14 12.96
C TYR A 358 12.30 -5.06 12.39
N ARG A 359 13.36 -5.46 11.68
CA ARG A 359 14.38 -4.58 11.09
C ARG A 359 15.42 -4.00 12.03
N ASP A 360 15.36 -4.31 13.31
CA ASP A 360 16.40 -3.87 14.24
C ASP A 360 17.61 -4.81 14.17
N VAL A 361 18.79 -4.26 14.41
CA VAL A 361 20.06 -4.98 14.44
C VAL A 361 20.77 -4.63 15.74
N THR A 362 21.06 -5.64 16.55
CA THR A 362 21.71 -5.48 17.85
C THR A 362 23.15 -5.95 17.75
N LEU A 363 24.09 -5.14 18.23
CA LEU A 363 25.50 -5.46 18.28
C LEU A 363 25.88 -5.96 19.66
N LYS A 364 26.71 -7.00 19.70
CA LYS A 364 27.19 -7.59 20.95
C LYS A 364 28.71 -7.69 20.97
N ASN A 365 29.29 -7.47 22.15
CA ASN A 365 30.70 -7.75 22.42
C ASN A 365 30.93 -9.25 22.70
N ALA A 366 32.17 -9.63 22.97
CA ALA A 366 32.57 -11.03 23.20
C ALA A 366 31.84 -11.63 24.42
N ASP A 367 31.53 -10.82 25.42
CA ASP A 367 30.79 -11.20 26.63
C ASP A 367 29.28 -11.30 26.41
N GLY A 368 28.79 -10.93 25.21
CA GLY A 368 27.37 -10.92 24.86
C GLY A 368 26.60 -9.68 25.30
N GLU A 369 27.28 -8.69 25.88
CA GLU A 369 26.67 -7.40 26.25
C GLU A 369 26.30 -6.60 25.00
N ILE A 370 25.16 -5.90 25.07
CA ILE A 370 24.65 -5.10 23.97
C ILE A 370 25.49 -3.82 23.85
N LEU A 371 26.25 -3.71 22.77
CA LEU A 371 27.02 -2.50 22.44
C LEU A 371 26.11 -1.40 21.91
N SER A 372 25.11 -1.76 21.09
CA SER A 372 24.17 -0.84 20.44
C SER A 372 22.96 -1.59 19.88
N ASP A 373 21.77 -0.98 19.93
CA ASP A 373 20.51 -1.50 19.38
C ASP A 373 19.81 -0.51 18.42
N ASP A 374 20.49 0.60 18.08
CA ASP A 374 19.96 1.64 17.19
C ASP A 374 20.12 1.33 15.70
N HIS A 375 20.77 0.22 15.35
CA HIS A 375 21.03 -0.15 13.96
C HIS A 375 19.79 -0.78 13.32
N ARG A 376 19.63 -0.57 12.01
CA ARG A 376 18.49 -1.13 11.28
C ARG A 376 18.88 -1.72 9.96
N TRP A 377 18.31 -2.86 9.60
CA TRP A 377 18.42 -3.39 8.26
C TRP A 377 17.22 -2.99 7.39
N PHE A 378 17.47 -2.76 6.12
CA PHE A 378 16.42 -2.45 5.14
C PHE A 378 16.80 -3.01 3.77
N LEU A 379 15.89 -2.89 2.81
CA LEU A 379 16.09 -3.39 1.46
C LEU A 379 16.17 -2.22 0.49
N LYS A 380 17.30 -2.05 -0.19
CA LYS A 380 17.57 -1.00 -1.19
C LYS A 380 18.22 -1.66 -2.40
N ASN A 381 17.72 -1.38 -3.61
CA ASN A 381 18.26 -1.88 -4.88
C ASN A 381 18.54 -3.40 -4.90
N GLN A 382 17.54 -4.24 -4.64
CA GLN A 382 17.63 -5.71 -4.41
C GLN A 382 18.38 -6.17 -3.15
N TYR A 383 19.43 -5.48 -2.74
CA TYR A 383 20.28 -5.93 -1.64
C TYR A 383 19.66 -5.64 -0.28
N THR A 384 20.14 -6.37 0.72
CA THR A 384 19.89 -6.02 2.13
C THR A 384 21.00 -5.08 2.57
N TRP A 385 20.62 -4.00 3.23
CA TRP A 385 21.53 -2.97 3.72
C TRP A 385 21.41 -2.87 5.22
N LEU A 386 22.52 -2.58 5.88
CA LEU A 386 22.61 -2.21 7.27
C LEU A 386 22.74 -0.68 7.36
N GLY A 387 21.72 -0.04 7.90
CA GLY A 387 21.79 1.32 8.40
C GLY A 387 22.57 1.33 9.71
N TRP A 388 23.83 1.75 9.61
CA TRP A 388 24.74 1.86 10.72
C TRP A 388 24.61 3.22 11.40
N HIS A 389 24.40 3.20 12.72
CA HIS A 389 24.33 4.40 13.55
C HIS A 389 25.58 4.42 14.43
N SER A 390 26.51 5.33 14.14
CA SER A 390 27.69 5.52 14.98
C SER A 390 27.27 6.15 16.32
N LYS A 391 27.92 5.73 17.41
CA LYS A 391 27.84 6.40 18.73
C LYS A 391 28.74 7.64 18.84
N SER A 392 29.43 8.05 17.77
CA SER A 392 30.19 9.29 17.82
C SER A 392 29.25 10.47 18.06
N ASP A 393 29.76 11.54 18.69
CA ASP A 393 29.00 12.75 19.03
C ASP A 393 28.39 13.48 17.81
N ASP A 394 28.66 12.99 16.60
CA ASP A 394 28.07 13.46 15.36
C ASP A 394 26.94 12.52 14.87
N PRO A 395 25.67 12.78 15.23
CA PRO A 395 24.52 12.00 14.80
C PRO A 395 24.25 12.05 13.28
N SER A 396 25.05 12.83 12.52
CA SER A 396 24.97 12.89 11.06
C SER A 396 25.69 11.74 10.35
N ILE A 397 26.57 11.00 11.04
CA ILE A 397 27.31 9.87 10.44
C ILE A 397 26.41 8.62 10.44
N LYS A 398 25.57 8.53 9.41
CA LYS A 398 24.81 7.32 9.06
C LYS A 398 25.44 6.67 7.84
N ALA A 399 26.06 5.52 8.03
CA ALA A 399 26.47 4.67 6.92
C ALA A 399 25.32 3.74 6.52
N GLU A 400 25.13 3.60 5.21
CA GLU A 400 24.33 2.49 4.66
C GLU A 400 25.32 1.48 4.07
N VAL A 401 25.43 0.31 4.69
CA VAL A 401 26.38 -0.73 4.27
C VAL A 401 25.65 -1.87 3.60
N PRO A 402 25.98 -2.25 2.35
CA PRO A 402 25.37 -3.42 1.71
C PRO A 402 25.84 -4.70 2.41
N LEU A 403 24.91 -5.65 2.59
CA LEU A 403 25.21 -6.98 3.10
C LEU A 403 25.43 -7.92 1.91
N HIS A 404 26.63 -8.50 1.83
CA HIS A 404 26.94 -9.54 0.84
C HIS A 404 26.82 -10.92 1.48
N PHE A 405 26.22 -11.88 0.75
CA PHE A 405 26.01 -13.24 1.24
C PHE A 405 26.77 -14.21 0.33
N GLU A 406 27.73 -14.93 0.89
CA GLU A 406 28.53 -15.92 0.16
C GLU A 406 28.83 -17.11 1.08
N GLU A 407 28.60 -18.33 0.56
CA GLU A 407 28.89 -19.59 1.26
C GLU A 407 28.38 -19.69 2.72
N GLY A 408 27.20 -19.13 2.99
CA GLY A 408 26.61 -19.17 4.35
C GLY A 408 27.14 -18.10 5.30
N ARG A 409 27.96 -17.16 4.82
CA ARG A 409 28.51 -16.03 5.58
C ARG A 409 27.92 -14.69 5.13
N ILE A 410 28.02 -13.69 6.00
CA ILE A 410 27.68 -12.30 5.69
C ILE A 410 28.95 -11.46 5.71
N PHE A 411 29.17 -10.68 4.67
CA PHE A 411 30.27 -9.70 4.58
C PHE A 411 29.69 -8.30 4.67
N ILE A 412 30.26 -7.50 5.57
CA ILE A 412 29.85 -6.11 5.83
C ILE A 412 31.09 -5.24 5.67
N THR A 413 31.06 -4.21 4.81
CA THR A 413 32.17 -3.27 4.69
C THR A 413 32.54 -2.68 6.04
N TRP A 414 33.83 -2.73 6.40
CA TRP A 414 34.30 -2.33 7.72
C TRP A 414 35.62 -1.54 7.68
N PRO A 415 35.73 -0.43 8.43
CA PRO A 415 34.65 0.27 9.12
C PRO A 415 33.54 0.77 8.16
N PRO A 416 32.29 0.93 8.64
CA PRO A 416 31.13 1.31 7.81
C PRO A 416 31.28 2.61 7.00
N ASP A 417 32.14 3.53 7.46
CA ASP A 417 32.34 4.87 6.88
C ASP A 417 33.65 5.00 6.08
N SER A 418 34.55 4.02 6.15
CA SER A 418 35.83 4.06 5.45
C SER A 418 35.73 3.22 4.18
N GLY A 419 35.50 3.88 3.05
CA GLY A 419 35.43 3.20 1.74
C GLY A 419 36.57 2.19 1.56
N ASP A 420 36.17 0.94 1.29
CA ASP A 420 37.01 -0.23 0.95
C ASP A 420 38.22 -0.53 1.85
N GLN A 421 38.09 -0.44 3.18
CA GLN A 421 39.12 -0.96 4.11
C GLN A 421 38.97 -2.44 4.50
N GLY A 422 38.03 -3.15 3.86
CA GLY A 422 37.79 -4.57 4.07
C GLY A 422 36.36 -4.89 4.51
N TYR A 423 36.17 -6.11 5.00
CA TYR A 423 34.88 -6.71 5.34
C TYR A 423 34.96 -7.37 6.71
N LEU A 424 34.00 -7.07 7.57
CA LEU A 424 33.67 -7.89 8.72
C LEU A 424 32.91 -9.13 8.23
N VAL A 425 33.51 -10.30 8.46
CA VAL A 425 32.95 -11.59 8.06
C VAL A 425 32.18 -12.17 9.24
N LEU A 426 30.91 -12.48 9.00
CA LEU A 426 30.01 -13.05 9.99
C LEU A 426 29.54 -14.44 9.60
N GLU A 427 29.43 -15.33 10.57
CA GLU A 427 28.99 -16.72 10.40
C GLU A 427 27.88 -17.08 11.40
N LYS A 428 26.95 -17.93 10.97
CA LYS A 428 25.82 -18.33 11.82
C LYS A 428 26.25 -19.50 12.73
N PRO A 429 26.03 -19.45 14.05
CA PRO A 429 26.43 -20.54 14.93
C PRO A 429 25.64 -21.82 14.61
N GLY A 430 26.34 -22.91 14.25
CA GLY A 430 25.76 -24.25 14.10
C GLY A 430 25.61 -24.80 12.67
N ASP A 431 26.23 -24.19 11.66
CA ASP A 431 26.33 -24.73 10.29
C ASP A 431 27.71 -25.41 10.01
N GLU A 432 28.43 -25.86 11.05
CA GLU A 432 29.66 -26.68 10.91
C GLU A 432 29.41 -28.14 10.49
#